data_AF-A0AA35S2K5-F1
#
_entry.id   AF-A0AA35S2K5-F1
#
_cell.length_a   1.000
_cell.length_b   1.000
_cell.length_c   1.000
_cell.angle_alpha   90.00
_cell.angle_beta   90.00
_cell.angle_gamma   90.00
#
_symmetry.space_group_name_H-M   'P 1'
#
loop_
_entity.id
_entity.type
_entity.pdbx_description
1 polymer ?
#
loop_
_entity_poly.entity_id
_entity_poly.type
_entity_poly.pdbx_seq_one_letter_code
_entity_poly.pdbx_strand_id
1 'polypeptide(L)'
;MTQGLLSDTFLETHKITRVKKMDEDEDEATEITEEELSSLSQEEDFYEKLSQSLAPEIYGHEDVKKALLLLLVGGVDCTPHGMKIRGSINVLLMGDPGVAKSQLLSYIDRVAPRSQYTTGRGSSGVGLTAAVMKDPVTGEMTLEGGALVLADQGVCCIDEFDKMLDGDRTSIHEVMEQQTISIAKAGIMTTLNARVSILAAANPAFGRYNIKKSAEANIQLPAALLSRFDLLWLIRDKCDSENDLRLAQHVTYVHQHSVQPPSQFEPLDMKLMSRYIAACKKRQPMVPQALTDYIVGTYVDMRREARANKGGINQTFTSARTLLSLLRLSTALARLRMADVVEREDVNEAMRLMEMSKQSLYDDEQSSRSVRPIDAIYGVLREMSDPDTVRFDEARQRILAKGYTPDQFEQCLEEYERLNVWHINQSRTRITFV
;
A
#
# COMPACT_ATOMS: atom_id res chain seq x y z
N MET A 1 33.53 59.25 23.53
CA MET A 1 32.89 57.97 23.15
C MET A 1 33.63 56.87 23.89
N THR A 2 33.06 56.42 25.01
CA THR A 2 33.55 55.28 25.78
C THR A 2 33.49 54.04 24.89
N GLN A 3 34.66 53.51 24.50
CA GLN A 3 34.77 52.19 23.88
C GLN A 3 34.35 51.16 24.93
N GLY A 4 33.09 50.74 24.89
CA GLY A 4 32.66 49.58 25.65
C GLY A 4 33.43 48.35 25.16
N LEU A 5 33.87 47.51 26.10
CA LEU A 5 34.45 46.20 25.80
C LEU A 5 33.33 45.29 25.25
N LEU A 6 33.08 45.38 23.95
CA LEU A 6 32.28 44.40 23.22
C LEU A 6 33.03 43.07 23.28
N SER A 7 32.45 42.09 23.95
CA SER A 7 32.99 40.74 24.08
C SER A 7 32.32 39.85 23.03
N ASP A 8 32.98 39.66 21.90
CA ASP A 8 32.58 38.66 20.92
C ASP A 8 32.96 37.28 21.48
N THR A 9 31.97 36.56 21.99
CA THR A 9 32.12 35.19 22.48
C THR A 9 32.07 34.22 21.31
N PHE A 10 33.13 33.45 21.09
CA PHE A 10 33.14 32.30 20.20
C PHE A 10 33.27 31.01 21.02
N LEU A 11 32.69 29.92 20.52
CA LEU A 11 32.74 28.62 21.16
C LEU A 11 33.86 27.79 20.50
N GLU A 12 34.96 27.57 21.22
CA GLU A 12 36.00 26.64 20.79
C GLU A 12 35.59 25.22 21.21
N THR A 13 35.19 24.39 20.24
CA THR A 13 34.66 23.05 20.50
C THR A 13 35.75 21.99 20.33
N HIS A 14 36.05 21.22 21.39
CA HIS A 14 37.03 20.13 21.34
C HIS A 14 36.43 18.80 20.87
N LYS A 15 35.16 18.54 21.23
CA LYS A 15 34.43 17.33 20.85
C LYS A 15 32.96 17.70 20.66
N ILE A 16 32.38 17.29 19.54
CA ILE A 16 30.96 17.46 19.25
C ILE A 16 30.34 16.07 19.22
N THR A 17 29.46 15.79 20.17
CA THR A 17 28.56 14.63 20.12
C THR A 17 27.15 15.13 19.82
N ARG A 18 26.55 14.59 18.76
CA ARG A 18 25.17 14.95 18.37
C ARG A 18 24.19 14.15 19.21
N VAL A 19 23.77 14.72 20.33
CA VAL A 19 22.64 14.18 21.10
C VAL A 19 21.34 14.58 20.38
N LYS A 20 20.61 13.60 19.84
CA LYS A 20 19.23 13.85 19.38
C LYS A 20 18.36 14.03 20.63
N LYS A 21 17.44 15.01 20.61
CA LYS A 21 16.60 15.45 21.76
C LYS A 21 15.71 14.37 22.44
N MET A 22 15.79 13.09 22.07
CA MET A 22 14.98 12.02 22.65
C MET A 22 15.78 10.92 23.36
N ASP A 23 17.11 10.97 23.36
CA ASP A 23 17.95 9.97 24.02
C ASP A 23 18.90 10.66 24.99
N GLU A 24 18.50 10.79 26.26
CA GLU A 24 19.41 11.17 27.36
C GLU A 24 20.30 10.00 27.79
N ASP A 25 20.08 8.78 27.31
CA ASP A 25 20.94 7.64 27.59
C ASP A 25 21.09 6.75 26.34
N GLU A 26 22.33 6.30 26.09
CA GLU A 26 22.75 5.25 25.13
C GLU A 26 23.12 5.67 23.69
N ASP A 27 24.17 6.50 23.56
CA ASP A 27 25.12 6.31 22.46
C ASP A 27 25.90 5.00 22.72
N GLU A 28 25.43 3.86 22.18
CA GLU A 28 26.29 2.75 21.64
C GLU A 28 25.53 1.52 21.07
N ALA A 29 24.21 1.41 21.12
CA ALA A 29 23.47 0.29 20.50
C ALA A 29 22.75 0.68 19.20
N THR A 30 23.49 1.18 18.20
CA THR A 30 22.98 1.20 16.80
C THR A 30 23.00 -0.18 16.14
N GLU A 31 23.61 -1.15 16.81
CA GLU A 31 23.57 -2.55 16.45
C GLU A 31 22.71 -3.25 17.51
N ILE A 32 21.65 -3.91 17.05
CA ILE A 32 21.00 -4.94 17.87
C ILE A 32 22.10 -5.94 18.23
N THR A 33 22.20 -6.31 19.50
CA THR A 33 23.05 -7.43 19.91
C THR A 33 22.67 -8.63 19.05
N GLU A 34 23.63 -9.27 18.38
CA GLU A 34 23.34 -10.42 17.50
C GLU A 34 22.49 -11.49 18.22
N GLU A 35 22.57 -11.55 19.54
CA GLU A 35 21.73 -12.35 20.44
C GLU A 35 20.24 -11.98 20.36
N GLU A 36 19.85 -10.71 20.51
CA GLU A 36 18.45 -10.26 20.36
C GLU A 36 17.96 -10.51 18.93
N LEU A 37 18.80 -10.25 17.93
CA LEU A 37 18.46 -10.46 16.52
C LEU A 37 18.24 -11.94 16.22
N SER A 38 19.07 -12.82 16.79
CA SER A 38 18.94 -14.27 16.65
C SER A 38 17.67 -14.78 17.32
N SER A 39 17.32 -14.27 18.51
CA SER A 39 16.10 -14.66 19.22
C SER A 39 14.83 -14.28 18.46
N LEU A 40 14.83 -13.08 17.84
CA LEU A 40 13.72 -12.61 17.02
C LEU A 40 13.61 -13.36 15.70
N SER A 41 14.75 -13.72 15.10
CA SER A 41 14.77 -14.48 13.84
C SER A 41 14.30 -15.94 13.97
N GLN A 42 14.35 -16.50 15.18
CA GLN A 42 13.96 -17.89 15.46
C GLN A 42 12.44 -18.07 15.64
N GLU A 43 11.68 -16.99 15.82
CA GLU A 43 10.22 -17.07 15.91
C GLU A 43 9.59 -17.26 14.52
N GLU A 44 8.80 -18.34 14.35
CA GLU A 44 8.26 -18.74 13.04
C GLU A 44 7.23 -17.77 12.42
N ASP A 45 6.76 -16.75 13.14
CA ASP A 45 5.80 -15.74 12.66
C ASP A 45 6.29 -14.29 12.79
N PHE A 46 7.61 -14.08 12.68
CA PHE A 46 8.22 -12.77 12.90
C PHE A 46 7.68 -11.64 11.98
N TYR A 47 7.37 -11.97 10.72
CA TYR A 47 6.80 -11.00 9.76
C TYR A 47 5.42 -10.49 10.20
N GLU A 48 4.57 -11.39 10.69
CA GLU A 48 3.23 -11.03 11.13
C GLU A 48 3.27 -10.25 12.45
N LYS A 49 4.10 -10.69 13.40
CA LYS A 49 4.33 -9.99 14.67
C LYS A 49 4.83 -8.56 14.45
N LEU A 50 5.78 -8.34 13.54
CA LEU A 50 6.22 -6.99 13.18
C LEU A 50 5.10 -6.15 12.55
N SER A 51 4.31 -6.75 11.66
CA SER A 51 3.22 -6.04 10.99
C SER A 51 2.10 -5.63 11.97
N GLN A 52 1.78 -6.47 12.95
CA GLN A 52 0.79 -6.17 13.98
C GLN A 52 1.33 -5.16 15.01
N SER A 53 2.64 -5.18 15.28
CA SER A 53 3.33 -4.18 16.13
C SER A 53 3.41 -2.80 15.48
N LEU A 54 3.15 -2.67 14.17
CA LEU A 54 3.09 -1.38 13.49
C LEU A 54 1.74 -0.70 13.77
N ALA A 55 1.78 0.46 14.43
CA ALA A 55 0.61 1.25 14.83
C ALA A 55 -0.47 0.39 15.52
N PRO A 56 -0.17 -0.19 16.69
CA PRO A 56 -1.09 -1.10 17.36
C PRO A 56 -2.33 -0.39 17.93
N GLU A 57 -2.28 0.94 18.07
CA GLU A 57 -3.43 1.78 18.42
C GLU A 57 -4.55 1.73 17.36
N ILE A 58 -4.21 1.40 16.11
CA ILE A 58 -5.16 1.33 14.99
C ILE A 58 -5.52 -0.14 14.75
N TYR A 59 -6.80 -0.45 14.92
CA TYR A 59 -7.35 -1.77 14.64
C TYR A 59 -7.50 -2.02 13.13
N GLY A 60 -7.20 -3.25 12.70
CA GLY A 60 -7.36 -3.69 11.31
C GLY A 60 -6.22 -3.26 10.37
N HIS A 61 -6.53 -3.24 9.07
CA HIS A 61 -5.61 -2.86 7.98
C HIS A 61 -4.28 -3.65 7.96
N GLU A 62 -4.32 -4.95 8.22
CA GLU A 62 -3.13 -5.81 8.30
C GLU A 62 -2.29 -5.77 7.02
N ASP A 63 -2.92 -5.88 5.85
CA ASP A 63 -2.20 -5.83 4.57
C ASP A 63 -1.57 -4.46 4.30
N VAL A 64 -2.21 -3.37 4.75
CA VAL A 64 -1.64 -2.01 4.63
C VAL A 64 -0.44 -1.89 5.56
N LYS A 65 -0.52 -2.38 6.80
CA LYS A 65 0.62 -2.39 7.74
C LYS A 65 1.79 -3.21 7.20
N LYS A 66 1.53 -4.37 6.60
CA LYS A 66 2.51 -5.19 5.88
C LYS A 66 3.21 -4.42 4.75
N ALA A 67 2.45 -3.69 3.93
CA ALA A 67 3.02 -2.84 2.88
C ALA A 67 3.86 -1.67 3.43
N LEU A 68 3.43 -1.06 4.53
CA LEU A 68 4.16 0.03 5.20
C LEU A 68 5.45 -0.47 5.86
N LEU A 69 5.48 -1.70 6.36
CA LEU A 69 6.70 -2.35 6.83
C LEU A 69 7.70 -2.54 5.68
N LEU A 70 7.24 -3.00 4.51
CA LEU A 70 8.09 -3.13 3.32
C LEU A 70 8.64 -1.78 2.84
N LEU A 71 7.83 -0.72 2.92
CA LEU A 71 8.27 0.65 2.65
C LEU A 71 9.40 1.08 3.60
N LEU A 72 9.27 0.80 4.90
CA LEU A 72 10.26 1.17 5.90
C LEU A 72 11.60 0.49 5.66
N VAL A 73 11.62 -0.77 5.23
CA VAL A 73 12.83 -1.54 4.92
C VAL A 73 13.43 -1.13 3.57
N GLY A 74 12.58 -1.00 2.55
CA GLY A 74 13.00 -0.68 1.18
C GLY A 74 13.69 -1.85 0.46
N GLY A 75 13.66 -1.81 -0.87
CA GLY A 75 14.32 -2.78 -1.74
C GLY A 75 15.78 -2.43 -2.03
N VAL A 76 16.46 -3.29 -2.79
CA VAL A 76 17.89 -3.14 -3.12
C VAL A 76 18.08 -2.17 -4.28
N ASP A 77 18.94 -1.16 -4.08
CA ASP A 77 19.40 -0.29 -5.17
C ASP A 77 20.37 -1.07 -6.06
N CYS A 78 20.10 -1.11 -7.36
CA CYS A 78 20.93 -1.84 -8.32
C CYS A 78 21.55 -0.88 -9.34
N THR A 79 22.82 -1.06 -9.69
CA THR A 79 23.49 -0.25 -10.73
C THR A 79 24.09 -1.11 -11.84
N PRO A 80 23.28 -1.83 -12.64
CA PRO A 80 23.81 -2.58 -13.78
C PRO A 80 24.29 -1.62 -14.88
N HIS A 81 25.56 -1.73 -15.28
CA HIS A 81 26.16 -1.04 -16.43
C HIS A 81 25.98 0.49 -16.47
N GLY A 82 25.97 1.15 -15.30
CA GLY A 82 25.87 2.61 -15.19
C GLY A 82 24.43 3.16 -15.19
N MET A 83 23.42 2.31 -15.39
CA MET A 83 22.03 2.68 -15.16
C MET A 83 21.68 2.43 -13.69
N LYS A 84 21.32 3.48 -12.95
CA LYS A 84 20.84 3.35 -11.56
C LYS A 84 19.37 2.95 -11.57
N ILE A 85 19.06 1.80 -10.98
CA ILE A 85 17.71 1.34 -10.71
C ILE A 85 17.42 1.58 -9.24
N ARG A 86 16.41 2.41 -8.96
CA ARG A 86 15.95 2.67 -7.60
C ARG A 86 15.47 1.39 -6.92
N GLY A 87 15.80 1.23 -5.65
CA GLY A 87 15.28 0.22 -4.72
C GLY A 87 14.23 0.76 -3.75
N SER A 88 14.04 2.09 -3.70
CA SER A 88 12.99 2.73 -2.89
C SER A 88 11.59 2.32 -3.36
N ILE A 89 10.73 1.96 -2.41
CA ILE A 89 9.33 1.61 -2.65
C ILE A 89 8.49 2.87 -2.44
N ASN A 90 7.54 3.13 -3.33
CA ASN A 90 6.59 4.23 -3.15
C ASN A 90 5.18 3.68 -2.94
N VAL A 91 4.52 4.13 -1.88
CA VAL A 91 3.18 3.67 -1.50
C VAL A 91 2.22 4.86 -1.48
N LEU A 92 1.03 4.66 -2.05
CA LEU A 92 -0.05 5.64 -2.05
C LEU A 92 -1.28 5.06 -1.35
N LEU A 93 -1.69 5.69 -0.25
CA LEU A 93 -2.89 5.38 0.51
C LEU A 93 -4.04 6.28 0.05
N MET A 94 -5.04 5.69 -0.60
CA MET A 94 -6.28 6.35 -0.96
C MET A 94 -7.39 5.88 -0.04
N GLY A 95 -8.35 6.74 0.22
CA GLY A 95 -9.53 6.30 0.95
C GLY A 95 -10.45 7.42 1.37
N ASP A 96 -11.55 7.05 2.00
CA ASP A 96 -12.51 8.00 2.53
C ASP A 96 -11.92 8.74 3.76
N PRO A 97 -12.42 9.93 4.12
CA PRO A 97 -12.06 10.57 5.38
C PRO A 97 -12.53 9.71 6.56
N GLY A 98 -11.71 9.60 7.61
CA GLY A 98 -12.05 8.84 8.81
C GLY A 98 -11.29 7.52 8.99
N VAL A 99 -10.63 7.01 7.95
CA VAL A 99 -9.89 5.72 8.00
C VAL A 99 -8.46 5.82 8.58
N ALA A 100 -8.24 6.76 9.51
CA ALA A 100 -6.97 6.96 10.23
C ALA A 100 -5.67 7.08 9.37
N LYS A 101 -5.76 7.41 8.07
CA LYS A 101 -4.61 7.56 7.14
C LYS A 101 -3.52 8.49 7.66
N SER A 102 -3.87 9.69 8.12
CA SER A 102 -2.91 10.65 8.65
C SER A 102 -2.23 10.15 9.92
N GLN A 103 -2.90 9.34 10.74
CA GLN A 103 -2.30 8.71 11.93
C GLN A 103 -1.27 7.64 11.54
N LEU A 104 -1.53 6.86 10.49
CA LEU A 104 -0.54 5.91 9.95
C LEU A 104 0.72 6.64 9.45
N LEU A 105 0.55 7.75 8.72
CA LEU A 105 1.66 8.60 8.28
C LEU A 105 2.46 9.15 9.47
N SER A 106 1.80 9.73 10.47
CA SER A 106 2.47 10.28 11.66
C SER A 106 3.14 9.19 12.50
N TYR A 107 2.61 7.96 12.52
CA TYR A 107 3.28 6.83 13.18
C TYR A 107 4.56 6.45 12.44
N ILE A 108 4.52 6.36 11.11
CA ILE A 108 5.70 6.03 10.30
C ILE A 108 6.78 7.10 10.40
N ASP A 109 6.39 8.37 10.48
CA ASP A 109 7.31 9.48 10.73
C ASP A 109 8.02 9.37 12.09
N ARG A 110 7.40 8.74 13.10
CA ARG A 110 8.05 8.48 14.40
C ARG A 110 8.95 7.24 14.38
N VAL A 111 8.58 6.21 13.62
CA VAL A 111 9.33 4.95 13.51
C VAL A 111 10.59 5.11 12.65
N ALA A 112 10.52 5.90 11.59
CA ALA A 112 11.62 6.05 10.66
C ALA A 112 12.77 6.88 11.29
N PRO A 113 14.04 6.45 11.18
CA PRO A 113 15.17 7.17 11.78
C PRO A 113 15.47 8.53 11.12
N ARG A 114 15.02 8.67 9.87
CA ARG A 114 15.05 9.90 9.07
C ARG A 114 13.74 9.96 8.28
N SER A 115 12.88 10.90 8.63
CA SER A 115 11.66 11.16 7.90
C SER A 115 11.29 12.63 7.99
N GLN A 116 10.41 13.02 7.08
CA GLN A 116 9.85 14.35 7.06
C GLN A 116 8.35 14.24 6.76
N TYR A 117 7.54 14.79 7.67
CA TYR A 117 6.11 14.96 7.45
C TYR A 117 5.83 16.29 6.75
N THR A 118 5.04 16.23 5.69
CA THR A 118 4.57 17.40 4.92
C THR A 118 3.11 17.22 4.53
N THR A 119 2.42 18.33 4.34
CA THR A 119 1.07 18.37 3.75
C THR A 119 1.15 19.01 2.38
N GLY A 120 0.39 18.49 1.42
CA GLY A 120 0.37 18.96 0.04
C GLY A 120 -0.01 20.44 -0.12
N ARG A 121 -0.72 21.04 0.86
CA ARG A 121 -1.00 22.49 0.88
C ARG A 121 0.00 23.30 1.72
N GLY A 122 0.57 22.69 2.75
CA GLY A 122 1.46 23.41 3.68
C GLY A 122 2.92 23.48 3.24
N SER A 123 3.29 22.77 2.17
CA SER A 123 4.63 22.82 1.59
C SER A 123 4.54 23.32 0.15
N SER A 124 5.09 24.50 -0.12
CA SER A 124 5.27 25.00 -1.49
C SER A 124 6.39 24.24 -2.19
N GLY A 125 6.45 24.26 -3.52
CA GLY A 125 7.51 23.59 -4.28
C GLY A 125 8.93 23.97 -3.87
N VAL A 126 9.14 25.19 -3.36
CA VAL A 126 10.44 25.63 -2.80
C VAL A 126 10.73 24.91 -1.48
N GLY A 127 9.72 24.75 -0.61
CA GLY A 127 9.83 23.99 0.64
C GLY A 127 9.96 22.49 0.44
N LEU A 128 9.47 21.94 -0.67
CA LEU A 128 9.67 20.53 -1.04
C LEU A 128 11.04 20.25 -1.64
N THR A 129 11.53 21.15 -2.50
CA THR A 129 12.78 20.96 -3.27
C THR A 129 14.00 21.53 -2.58
N ALA A 130 14.41 22.75 -2.92
CA ALA A 130 15.38 23.53 -2.18
C ALA A 130 15.18 25.02 -2.49
N ALA A 131 15.50 25.86 -1.52
CA ALA A 131 15.53 27.30 -1.64
C ALA A 131 16.97 27.77 -1.88
N VAL A 132 17.13 28.83 -2.67
CA VAL A 132 18.39 29.58 -2.73
C VAL A 132 18.21 30.81 -1.86
N MET A 133 18.98 30.90 -0.79
CA MET A 133 18.98 32.06 0.12
C MET A 133 20.33 32.75 0.09
N LYS A 134 20.31 34.08 0.07
CA LYS A 134 21.52 34.88 0.23
C LYS A 134 21.84 34.97 1.72
N ASP A 135 23.00 34.47 2.13
CA ASP A 135 23.45 34.59 3.50
C ASP A 135 23.64 36.08 3.83
N PRO A 136 22.97 36.63 4.87
CA PRO A 136 23.06 38.04 5.22
C PRO A 136 24.47 38.45 5.68
N VAL A 137 25.31 37.52 6.15
CA VAL A 137 26.65 37.83 6.67
C VAL A 137 27.69 37.84 5.55
N THR A 138 27.75 36.78 4.75
CA THR A 138 28.75 36.61 3.70
C THR A 138 28.31 37.22 2.37
N GLY A 139 27.01 37.37 2.15
CA GLY A 139 26.44 37.76 0.87
C GLY A 139 26.51 36.66 -0.19
N GLU A 140 26.96 35.47 0.16
CA GLU A 140 27.01 34.31 -0.74
C GLU A 140 25.63 33.68 -0.90
N MET A 141 25.38 33.10 -2.07
CA MET A 141 24.13 32.39 -2.37
C MET A 141 24.26 30.95 -1.86
N THR A 142 23.56 30.64 -0.79
CA THR A 142 23.51 29.31 -0.17
C THR A 142 22.26 28.55 -0.59
N LEU A 143 22.37 27.22 -0.63
CA LEU A 143 21.25 26.32 -0.91
C LEU A 143 20.73 25.75 0.40
N GLU A 144 19.46 25.99 0.69
CA GLU A 144 18.75 25.34 1.80
C GLU A 144 17.89 24.20 1.26
N GLY A 145 18.16 22.98 1.71
CA GLY A 145 17.41 21.80 1.31
C GLY A 145 15.97 21.83 1.80
N GLY A 146 15.03 21.52 0.91
CA GLY A 146 13.63 21.32 1.25
C GLY A 146 13.38 19.93 1.86
N ALA A 147 12.11 19.64 2.14
CA ALA A 147 11.67 18.41 2.80
C ALA A 147 12.19 17.13 2.13
N LEU A 148 12.18 17.06 0.80
CA LEU A 148 12.64 15.86 0.06
C LEU A 148 14.16 15.69 0.12
N VAL A 149 14.93 16.78 0.20
CA VAL A 149 16.39 16.73 0.34
C VAL A 149 16.78 16.33 1.76
N LEU A 150 16.08 16.87 2.76
CA LEU A 150 16.32 16.54 4.17
C LEU A 150 16.03 15.06 4.48
N ALA A 151 15.02 14.50 3.80
CA ALA A 151 14.60 13.11 3.93
C ALA A 151 15.45 12.10 3.11
N ASP A 152 16.61 12.47 2.54
CA ASP A 152 17.49 11.54 1.79
C ASP A 152 17.80 10.26 2.60
N GLN A 153 17.69 9.09 1.94
CA GLN A 153 17.77 7.73 2.51
C GLN A 153 16.70 7.38 3.56
N GLY A 154 15.68 8.22 3.68
CA GLY A 154 14.57 8.09 4.62
C GLY A 154 13.22 7.91 3.93
N VAL A 155 12.18 8.29 4.67
CA VAL A 155 10.78 8.28 4.19
C VAL A 155 10.24 9.71 4.20
N CYS A 156 9.68 10.16 3.09
CA CYS A 156 8.92 11.41 3.03
C CYS A 156 7.44 11.09 3.11
N CYS A 157 6.78 11.59 4.16
CA CYS A 157 5.34 11.44 4.38
C CYS A 157 4.62 12.67 3.84
N ILE A 158 3.71 12.47 2.88
CA ILE A 158 2.94 13.54 2.24
C ILE A 158 1.45 13.28 2.45
N ASP A 159 0.79 14.10 3.25
CA ASP A 159 -0.66 14.07 3.42
C ASP A 159 -1.36 15.05 2.44
N GLU A 160 -2.63 14.81 2.14
CA GLU A 160 -3.43 15.58 1.18
C GLU A 160 -2.77 15.74 -0.20
N PHE A 161 -2.22 14.65 -0.72
CA PHE A 161 -1.51 14.62 -1.99
C PHE A 161 -2.37 15.10 -3.18
N ASP A 162 -3.69 14.91 -3.11
CA ASP A 162 -4.66 15.38 -4.10
C ASP A 162 -4.69 16.92 -4.23
N LYS A 163 -4.44 17.64 -3.13
CA LYS A 163 -4.52 19.12 -3.08
C LYS A 163 -3.22 19.82 -3.48
N MET A 164 -2.19 19.08 -3.85
CA MET A 164 -0.92 19.64 -4.32
C MET A 164 -1.07 20.40 -5.64
N LEU A 165 -0.34 21.51 -5.76
CA LEU A 165 -0.26 22.29 -6.99
C LEU A 165 0.47 21.54 -8.10
N ASP A 166 0.09 21.78 -9.36
CA ASP A 166 0.69 21.10 -10.50
C ASP A 166 2.20 21.37 -10.66
N GLY A 167 2.67 22.55 -10.25
CA GLY A 167 4.10 22.87 -10.22
C GLY A 167 4.89 21.92 -9.31
N ASP A 168 4.36 21.65 -8.12
CA ASP A 168 5.02 20.81 -7.11
C ASP A 168 5.01 19.33 -7.51
N ARG A 169 3.99 18.91 -8.28
CA ARG A 169 3.91 17.56 -8.86
C ARG A 169 5.06 17.28 -9.84
N THR A 170 5.54 18.29 -10.57
CA THR A 170 6.70 18.11 -11.49
C THR A 170 7.98 17.78 -10.73
N SER A 171 8.20 18.38 -9.56
CA SER A 171 9.36 18.08 -8.71
C SER A 171 9.28 16.67 -8.14
N ILE A 172 8.10 16.22 -7.73
CA ILE A 172 7.91 14.82 -7.27
C ILE A 172 8.14 13.84 -8.42
N HIS A 173 7.74 14.17 -9.64
CA HIS A 173 8.01 13.33 -10.81
C HIS A 173 9.50 13.12 -11.06
N GLU A 174 10.31 14.16 -10.89
CA GLU A 174 11.76 14.08 -11.01
C GLU A 174 12.36 13.18 -9.92
N VAL A 175 11.97 13.41 -8.66
CA VAL A 175 12.45 12.64 -7.51
C VAL A 175 12.09 11.16 -7.62
N MET A 176 10.86 10.83 -8.03
CA MET A 176 10.45 9.44 -8.18
C MET A 176 11.19 8.73 -9.32
N GLU A 177 11.54 9.42 -10.41
CA GLU A 177 12.18 8.79 -11.57
C GLU A 177 13.70 8.68 -11.38
N GLN A 178 14.35 9.77 -10.97
CA GLN A 178 15.81 9.91 -10.97
C GLN A 178 16.42 9.89 -9.58
N GLN A 179 15.60 10.04 -8.51
CA GLN A 179 16.07 10.22 -7.13
C GLN A 179 17.04 11.41 -6.97
N THR A 180 16.87 12.43 -7.82
CA THR A 180 17.65 13.67 -7.82
C THR A 180 16.71 14.85 -8.03
N ILE A 181 17.13 16.02 -7.55
CA ILE A 181 16.46 17.30 -7.75
C ILE A 181 17.44 18.22 -8.44
N SER A 182 17.14 18.62 -9.67
CA SER A 182 17.90 19.60 -10.41
C SER A 182 17.39 21.01 -10.13
N ILE A 183 18.31 21.89 -9.72
CA ILE A 183 17.98 23.28 -9.41
C ILE A 183 18.85 24.16 -10.28
N ALA A 184 18.18 24.95 -11.12
CA ALA A 184 18.77 26.00 -11.94
C ALA A 184 18.14 27.34 -11.55
N LYS A 185 18.60 27.92 -10.43
CA LYS A 185 18.10 29.21 -9.91
C LYS A 185 19.25 30.11 -9.50
N ALA A 186 19.09 31.41 -9.74
CA ALA A 186 20.01 32.46 -9.31
C ALA A 186 21.49 32.21 -9.65
N GLY A 187 21.76 31.64 -10.84
CA GLY A 187 23.12 31.36 -11.32
C GLY A 187 23.74 30.07 -10.78
N ILE A 188 23.05 29.34 -9.89
CA ILE A 188 23.49 28.04 -9.39
C ILE A 188 22.78 26.95 -10.19
N MET A 189 23.58 26.13 -10.89
CA MET A 189 23.12 24.89 -11.51
C MET A 189 23.70 23.73 -10.73
N THR A 190 22.90 23.14 -9.84
CA THR A 190 23.32 22.00 -9.02
C THR A 190 22.26 20.92 -9.03
N THR A 191 22.70 19.68 -8.82
CA THR A 191 21.83 18.53 -8.64
C THR A 191 22.01 18.03 -7.22
N LEU A 192 20.90 17.93 -6.50
CA LEU A 192 20.86 17.40 -5.14
C LEU A 192 20.34 15.97 -5.20
N ASN A 193 20.96 15.05 -4.47
CA ASN A 193 20.48 13.68 -4.37
C ASN A 193 19.32 13.63 -3.37
N ALA A 194 18.23 12.99 -3.77
CA ALA A 194 17.03 12.80 -2.97
C ALA A 194 16.54 11.34 -3.12
N ARG A 195 17.27 10.40 -2.52
CA ARG A 195 16.94 8.97 -2.49
C ARG A 195 15.92 8.72 -1.38
N VAL A 196 14.71 9.21 -1.61
CA VAL A 196 13.62 9.12 -0.63
C VAL A 196 12.60 8.07 -1.06
N SER A 197 12.03 7.39 -0.08
CA SER A 197 10.81 6.60 -0.28
C SER A 197 9.61 7.48 0.02
N ILE A 198 8.65 7.55 -0.90
CA ILE A 198 7.48 8.42 -0.74
C ILE A 198 6.31 7.60 -0.21
N LEU A 199 5.77 8.05 0.93
CA LEU A 199 4.47 7.63 1.43
C LEU A 199 3.50 8.79 1.24
N ALA A 200 2.49 8.59 0.41
CA ALA A 200 1.48 9.61 0.15
C ALA A 200 0.11 9.14 0.64
N ALA A 201 -0.67 10.04 1.22
CA ALA A 201 -2.10 9.85 1.42
C ALA A 201 -2.89 10.81 0.54
N ALA A 202 -3.95 10.30 -0.08
CA ALA A 202 -4.87 11.06 -0.90
C ALA A 202 -6.32 10.74 -0.53
N ASN A 203 -7.18 11.72 -0.77
CA ASN A 203 -8.62 11.55 -0.68
C ASN A 203 -9.22 11.53 -2.09
N PRO A 204 -10.31 10.78 -2.32
CA PRO A 204 -11.02 10.82 -3.60
C PRO A 204 -11.65 12.20 -3.81
N ALA A 205 -11.80 12.62 -5.06
CA ALA A 205 -12.19 13.99 -5.44
C ALA A 205 -13.50 14.50 -4.81
N PHE A 206 -14.44 13.59 -4.50
CA PHE A 206 -15.74 13.92 -3.90
C PHE A 206 -15.83 13.54 -2.41
N GLY A 207 -14.69 13.32 -1.75
CA GLY A 207 -14.61 12.88 -0.36
C GLY A 207 -14.91 11.40 -0.16
N ARG A 208 -15.86 10.82 -0.91
CA ARG A 208 -16.12 9.37 -0.95
C ARG A 208 -15.84 8.75 -2.30
N TYR A 209 -15.34 7.52 -2.30
CA TYR A 209 -15.12 6.76 -3.53
C TYR A 209 -16.44 6.38 -4.22
N ASN A 210 -16.62 6.74 -5.48
CA ASN A 210 -17.84 6.46 -6.23
C ASN A 210 -17.65 5.26 -7.17
N ILE A 211 -18.32 4.15 -6.88
CA ILE A 211 -18.20 2.87 -7.61
C ILE A 211 -18.59 3.01 -9.09
N LYS A 212 -19.48 3.96 -9.42
CA LYS A 212 -19.98 4.15 -10.79
C LYS A 212 -18.97 4.83 -11.71
N LYS A 213 -17.95 5.48 -11.16
CA LYS A 213 -16.91 6.16 -11.94
C LYS A 213 -15.66 5.30 -11.98
N SER A 214 -14.89 5.43 -13.06
CA SER A 214 -13.58 4.79 -13.15
C SER A 214 -12.65 5.30 -12.05
N ALA A 215 -11.69 4.47 -11.65
CA ALA A 215 -10.68 4.83 -10.66
C ALA A 215 -9.96 6.14 -11.02
N GLU A 216 -9.62 6.36 -12.29
CA GLU A 216 -8.97 7.59 -12.76
C GLU A 216 -9.80 8.85 -12.48
N ALA A 217 -11.11 8.80 -12.78
CA ALA A 217 -12.01 9.92 -12.57
C ALA A 217 -12.27 10.21 -11.09
N ASN A 218 -12.16 9.18 -10.23
CA ASN A 218 -12.27 9.34 -8.78
C ASN A 218 -11.01 9.95 -8.15
N ILE A 219 -9.85 9.69 -8.74
CA ILE A 219 -8.55 9.99 -8.13
C ILE A 219 -8.01 11.37 -8.54
N GLN A 220 -8.41 11.92 -9.70
CA GLN A 220 -7.95 13.23 -10.20
C GLN A 220 -6.40 13.37 -10.24
N LEU A 221 -5.68 12.26 -10.38
CA LEU A 221 -4.23 12.24 -10.59
C LEU A 221 -3.93 11.69 -11.99
N PRO A 222 -2.93 12.25 -12.69
CA PRO A 222 -2.57 11.76 -14.01
C PRO A 222 -2.01 10.32 -13.92
N ALA A 223 -2.39 9.47 -14.87
CA ALA A 223 -1.95 8.06 -14.91
C ALA A 223 -0.42 7.90 -14.92
N ALA A 224 0.30 8.88 -15.48
CA ALA A 224 1.77 8.92 -15.44
C ALA A 224 2.32 8.90 -14.01
N LEU A 225 1.65 9.59 -13.07
CA LEU A 225 2.00 9.64 -11.65
C LEU A 225 1.69 8.32 -10.95
N LEU A 226 0.48 7.79 -11.17
CA LEU A 226 0.04 6.52 -10.57
C LEU A 226 0.95 5.35 -10.97
N SER A 227 1.44 5.35 -12.21
CA SER A 227 2.38 4.32 -12.70
C SER A 227 3.76 4.32 -12.00
N ARG A 228 4.09 5.37 -11.23
CA ARG A 228 5.36 5.49 -10.50
C ARG A 228 5.26 5.00 -9.05
N PHE A 229 4.05 4.81 -8.54
CA PHE A 229 3.82 4.14 -7.26
C PHE A 229 3.91 2.63 -7.47
N ASP A 230 4.55 1.96 -6.52
CA ASP A 230 4.72 0.52 -6.56
C ASP A 230 3.48 -0.18 -5.97
N LEU A 231 2.89 0.39 -4.93
CA LEU A 231 1.64 -0.06 -4.32
C LEU A 231 0.62 1.08 -4.21
N LEU A 232 -0.62 0.78 -4.61
CA LEU A 232 -1.77 1.67 -4.52
C LEU A 232 -2.83 1.00 -3.65
N TRP A 233 -3.02 1.49 -2.42
CA TRP A 233 -4.04 0.97 -1.52
C TRP A 233 -5.28 1.85 -1.54
N LEU A 234 -6.44 1.28 -1.83
CA LEU A 234 -7.73 1.95 -1.66
C LEU A 234 -8.42 1.41 -0.41
N ILE A 235 -8.47 2.22 0.63
CA ILE A 235 -9.17 1.95 1.88
C ILE A 235 -10.57 2.55 1.77
N ARG A 236 -11.57 1.68 1.63
CA ARG A 236 -12.98 2.08 1.61
C ARG A 236 -13.57 1.93 3.00
N ASP A 237 -14.33 2.92 3.43
CA ASP A 237 -15.11 2.82 4.66
C ASP A 237 -16.43 2.10 4.34
N LYS A 238 -16.43 0.76 4.48
CA LYS A 238 -17.64 -0.06 4.34
C LYS A 238 -18.33 -0.13 5.71
N CYS A 239 -19.56 0.35 5.79
CA CYS A 239 -20.39 0.23 7.00
C CYS A 239 -20.72 -1.25 7.26
N ASP A 240 -20.03 -1.86 8.21
CA ASP A 240 -20.26 -3.23 8.65
C ASP A 240 -20.43 -3.25 10.18
N SER A 241 -21.57 -3.74 10.65
CA SER A 241 -21.93 -3.68 12.06
C SER A 241 -20.98 -4.46 12.96
N GLU A 242 -20.41 -5.56 12.48
CA GLU A 242 -19.47 -6.38 13.27
C GLU A 242 -18.09 -5.72 13.34
N ASN A 243 -17.57 -5.23 12.20
CA ASN A 243 -16.30 -4.53 12.15
C ASN A 243 -16.34 -3.21 12.95
N ASP A 244 -17.44 -2.45 12.84
CA ASP A 244 -17.65 -1.20 13.58
C ASP A 244 -17.70 -1.45 15.09
N LEU A 245 -18.32 -2.57 15.54
CA LEU A 245 -18.34 -2.95 16.94
C LEU A 245 -16.93 -3.26 17.46
N ARG A 246 -16.13 -4.03 16.71
CA ARG A 246 -14.74 -4.37 17.09
C ARG A 246 -13.87 -3.12 17.11
N LEU A 247 -14.01 -2.25 16.11
CA LEU A 247 -13.31 -0.96 16.06
C LEU A 247 -13.67 -0.08 17.26
N ALA A 248 -14.95 0.05 17.58
CA ALA A 248 -15.41 0.85 18.72
C ALA A 248 -14.91 0.30 20.06
N GLN A 249 -14.93 -1.03 20.25
CA GLN A 249 -14.37 -1.69 21.44
C GLN A 249 -12.86 -1.42 21.55
N HIS A 250 -12.14 -1.50 20.44
CA HIS A 250 -10.70 -1.22 20.41
C HIS A 250 -10.39 0.24 20.78
N VAL A 251 -11.07 1.19 20.13
CA VAL A 251 -10.85 2.63 20.37
C VAL A 251 -11.20 3.02 21.80
N THR A 252 -12.32 2.51 22.33
CA THR A 252 -12.71 2.77 23.72
C THR A 252 -11.71 2.18 24.71
N TYR A 253 -11.16 1.00 24.43
CA TYR A 253 -10.12 0.39 25.27
C TYR A 253 -8.85 1.23 25.29
N VAL A 254 -8.37 1.65 24.11
CA VAL A 254 -7.16 2.50 23.98
C VAL A 254 -7.33 3.80 24.76
N HIS A 255 -8.50 4.45 24.68
CA HIS A 255 -8.75 5.67 25.44
C HIS A 255 -8.86 5.46 26.97
N GLN A 256 -9.30 4.29 27.42
CA GLN A 256 -9.41 3.97 28.85
C GLN A 256 -8.06 3.63 29.48
N HIS A 257 -7.25 2.83 28.81
CA HIS A 257 -6.01 2.27 29.37
C HIS A 257 -4.75 2.99 28.85
N SER A 258 -4.87 3.82 27.82
CA SER A 258 -3.73 4.39 27.07
C SER A 258 -2.76 3.33 26.54
N VAL A 259 -3.23 2.09 26.42
CA VAL A 259 -2.51 0.92 25.94
C VAL A 259 -3.45 0.15 25.01
N GLN A 260 -2.90 -0.48 23.99
CA GLN A 260 -3.65 -1.38 23.11
C GLN A 260 -4.26 -2.55 23.89
N PRO A 261 -5.41 -3.10 23.44
CA PRO A 261 -5.94 -4.32 24.02
C PRO A 261 -4.94 -5.47 23.89
N PRO A 262 -4.94 -6.42 24.85
CA PRO A 262 -4.05 -7.57 24.81
C PRO A 262 -4.34 -8.40 23.55
N SER A 263 -3.44 -8.30 22.58
CA SER A 263 -3.41 -9.11 21.36
C SER A 263 -2.73 -10.46 21.62
N GLN A 264 -2.81 -11.37 20.64
CA GLN A 264 -2.12 -12.67 20.71
C GLN A 264 -0.59 -12.54 20.86
N PHE A 265 -0.05 -11.40 20.42
CA PHE A 265 1.36 -11.07 20.50
C PHE A 265 1.57 -9.78 21.31
N GLU A 266 2.64 -9.74 22.10
CA GLU A 266 3.12 -8.50 22.71
C GLU A 266 3.77 -7.62 21.64
N PRO A 267 3.40 -6.33 21.56
CA PRO A 267 3.97 -5.40 20.60
C PRO A 267 5.46 -5.20 20.88
N LEU A 268 6.26 -5.18 19.83
CA LEU A 268 7.66 -4.80 19.93
C LEU A 268 7.79 -3.31 20.22
N ASP A 269 8.75 -2.93 21.06
CA ASP A 269 9.03 -1.53 21.32
C ASP A 269 9.45 -0.79 20.04
N MET A 270 9.03 0.46 19.92
CA MET A 270 9.28 1.28 18.74
C MET A 270 10.79 1.44 18.50
N LYS A 271 11.59 1.61 19.56
CA LYS A 271 13.05 1.73 19.43
C LYS A 271 13.68 0.45 18.88
N LEU A 272 13.27 -0.71 19.40
CA LEU A 272 13.77 -2.01 18.95
C LEU A 272 13.39 -2.27 17.49
N MET A 273 12.15 -1.96 17.10
CA MET A 273 11.70 -2.05 15.71
C MET A 273 12.51 -1.15 14.77
N SER A 274 12.78 0.10 15.14
CA SER A 274 13.61 1.02 14.34
C SER A 274 15.04 0.52 14.18
N ARG A 275 15.64 -0.05 15.24
CA ARG A 275 16.96 -0.70 15.18
C ARG A 275 16.95 -1.92 14.27
N TYR A 276 15.88 -2.72 14.31
CA TYR A 276 15.73 -3.92 13.47
C TYR A 276 15.64 -3.57 11.99
N ILE A 277 14.80 -2.60 11.65
CA ILE A 277 14.67 -2.08 10.28
C ILE A 277 16.01 -1.53 9.77
N ALA A 278 16.79 -0.85 10.63
CA ALA A 278 18.12 -0.35 10.27
C ALA A 278 19.11 -1.50 9.99
N ALA A 279 19.05 -2.59 10.74
CA ALA A 279 19.84 -3.80 10.47
C ALA A 279 19.44 -4.47 9.15
N CYS A 280 18.13 -4.61 8.87
CA CYS A 280 17.62 -5.19 7.62
C CYS A 280 18.11 -4.43 6.38
N LYS A 281 18.19 -3.10 6.48
CA LYS A 281 18.65 -2.22 5.39
C LYS A 281 20.09 -2.47 4.97
N LYS A 282 20.94 -2.98 5.87
CA LYS A 282 22.35 -3.29 5.56
C LYS A 282 22.47 -4.48 4.61
N ARG A 283 21.49 -5.39 4.60
CA ARG A 283 21.50 -6.60 3.75
C ARG A 283 21.15 -6.28 2.29
N GLN A 284 21.78 -7.00 1.37
CA GLN A 284 21.56 -6.84 -0.08
C GLN A 284 21.30 -8.21 -0.72
N PRO A 285 20.06 -8.73 -0.62
CA PRO A 285 19.72 -10.02 -1.19
C PRO A 285 19.83 -10.02 -2.71
N MET A 286 20.26 -11.16 -3.27
CA MET A 286 20.32 -11.39 -4.70
C MET A 286 19.12 -12.24 -5.18
N VAL A 287 18.65 -11.93 -6.38
CA VAL A 287 17.60 -12.72 -7.04
C VAL A 287 18.26 -13.90 -7.76
N PRO A 288 17.93 -15.15 -7.41
CA PRO A 288 18.51 -16.33 -8.06
C PRO A 288 17.95 -16.51 -9.47
N GLN A 289 18.78 -17.00 -10.39
CA GLN A 289 18.39 -17.18 -11.80
C GLN A 289 17.22 -18.15 -11.97
N ALA A 290 17.11 -19.17 -11.11
CA ALA A 290 16.03 -20.16 -11.13
C ALA A 290 14.62 -19.55 -10.92
N LEU A 291 14.52 -18.39 -10.25
CA LEU A 291 13.24 -17.71 -10.03
C LEU A 291 12.85 -16.79 -11.20
N THR A 292 13.76 -16.50 -12.14
CA THR A 292 13.50 -15.56 -13.23
C THR A 292 12.32 -16.02 -14.08
N ASP A 293 12.28 -17.31 -14.45
CA ASP A 293 11.18 -17.87 -15.26
C ASP A 293 9.84 -17.78 -14.53
N TYR A 294 9.85 -17.96 -13.21
CA TYR A 294 8.66 -17.85 -12.37
C TYR A 294 8.14 -16.41 -12.27
N ILE A 295 9.05 -15.44 -12.06
CA ILE A 295 8.73 -14.01 -11.99
C ILE A 295 8.20 -13.51 -13.35
N VAL A 296 8.77 -14.00 -14.45
CA VAL A 296 8.27 -13.68 -15.80
C VAL A 296 6.90 -14.29 -16.04
N GLY A 297 6.68 -15.55 -15.63
CA GLY A 297 5.38 -16.22 -15.74
C GLY A 297 4.28 -15.46 -14.99
N THR A 298 4.50 -15.18 -13.71
CA THR A 298 3.57 -14.40 -12.86
C THR A 298 3.27 -13.02 -13.43
N TYR A 299 4.26 -12.32 -13.99
CA TYR A 299 4.05 -11.05 -14.67
C TYR A 299 3.19 -11.16 -15.94
N VAL A 300 3.42 -12.21 -16.74
CA VAL A 300 2.63 -12.46 -17.96
C VAL A 300 1.17 -12.76 -17.59
N ASP A 301 0.95 -13.54 -16.53
CA ASP A 301 -0.40 -13.86 -16.03
C ASP A 301 -1.13 -12.60 -15.55
N MET A 302 -0.47 -11.76 -14.74
CA MET A 302 -1.02 -10.45 -14.35
C MET A 302 -1.40 -9.58 -15.56
N ARG A 303 -0.57 -9.57 -16.60
CA ARG A 303 -0.85 -8.82 -17.83
C ARG A 303 -2.00 -9.44 -18.64
N ARG A 304 -2.13 -10.76 -18.63
CA ARG A 304 -3.20 -11.49 -19.32
C ARG A 304 -4.53 -11.20 -18.65
N GLU A 305 -4.61 -11.24 -17.33
CA GLU A 305 -5.80 -10.87 -16.56
C GLU A 305 -6.20 -9.41 -16.78
N ALA A 306 -5.25 -8.50 -16.73
CA ALA A 306 -5.49 -7.09 -17.03
C ALA A 306 -5.99 -6.85 -18.47
N ARG A 307 -5.58 -7.69 -19.43
CA ARG A 307 -6.09 -7.66 -20.81
C ARG A 307 -7.46 -8.32 -20.95
N ALA A 308 -7.73 -9.40 -20.22
CA ALA A 308 -9.01 -10.09 -20.24
C ALA A 308 -10.13 -9.17 -19.70
N ASN A 309 -9.80 -8.35 -18.70
CA ASN A 309 -10.69 -7.33 -18.16
C ASN A 309 -10.76 -6.04 -19.00
N LYS A 310 -10.23 -6.02 -20.24
CA LYS A 310 -10.38 -4.88 -21.17
C LYS A 310 -11.84 -4.73 -21.59
N GLY A 311 -12.56 -3.90 -20.84
CA GLY A 311 -13.97 -3.59 -21.04
C GLY A 311 -14.68 -3.16 -19.76
N GLY A 312 -14.12 -3.50 -18.59
CA GLY A 312 -14.63 -3.04 -17.30
C GLY A 312 -14.29 -1.57 -17.02
N ILE A 313 -15.13 -0.92 -16.20
CA ILE A 313 -15.02 0.48 -15.73
C ILE A 313 -13.69 0.75 -14.98
N ASN A 314 -12.98 -0.30 -14.56
CA ASN A 314 -11.81 -0.25 -13.69
C ASN A 314 -10.57 -0.91 -14.34
N GLN A 315 -9.94 -0.22 -15.29
CA GLN A 315 -8.62 -0.60 -15.81
C GLN A 315 -7.53 -0.10 -14.85
N THR A 316 -6.79 -1.00 -14.21
CA THR A 316 -5.53 -0.64 -13.55
C THR A 316 -4.39 -0.77 -14.57
N PHE A 317 -3.54 0.24 -14.70
CA PHE A 317 -2.43 0.23 -15.65
C PHE A 317 -1.30 -0.72 -15.22
N THR A 318 -1.35 -1.97 -15.66
CA THR A 318 -0.19 -2.89 -15.57
C THR A 318 0.88 -2.52 -16.61
N SER A 319 1.81 -1.66 -16.20
CA SER A 319 2.97 -1.24 -17.00
C SER A 319 4.17 -2.19 -16.81
N ALA A 320 5.25 -2.00 -17.56
CA ALA A 320 6.50 -2.71 -17.31
C ALA A 320 7.12 -2.36 -15.92
N ARG A 321 6.74 -1.22 -15.33
CA ARG A 321 7.20 -0.84 -13.98
C ARG A 321 6.67 -1.77 -12.90
N THR A 322 5.51 -2.40 -13.10
CA THR A 322 4.95 -3.36 -12.13
C THR A 322 5.83 -4.58 -11.91
N LEU A 323 6.57 -5.02 -12.94
CA LEU A 323 7.58 -6.07 -12.80
C LEU A 323 8.74 -5.61 -11.89
N LEU A 324 9.19 -4.36 -12.05
CA LEU A 324 10.21 -3.78 -11.18
C LEU A 324 9.70 -3.62 -9.74
N SER A 325 8.43 -3.25 -9.57
CA SER A 325 7.78 -3.19 -8.26
C SER A 325 7.74 -4.55 -7.58
N LEU A 326 7.38 -5.62 -8.31
CA LEU A 326 7.39 -6.98 -7.81
C LEU A 326 8.79 -7.40 -7.35
N LEU A 327 9.83 -7.13 -8.15
CA LEU A 327 11.22 -7.41 -7.77
C LEU A 327 11.64 -6.64 -6.51
N ARG A 328 11.32 -5.35 -6.42
CA ARG A 328 11.64 -4.53 -5.23
C ARG A 328 10.96 -5.07 -3.97
N LEU A 329 9.67 -5.38 -4.04
CA LEU A 329 8.91 -5.94 -2.92
C LEU A 329 9.47 -7.29 -2.47
N SER A 330 9.81 -8.16 -3.43
CA SER A 330 10.42 -9.47 -3.15
C SER A 330 11.78 -9.32 -2.46
N THR A 331 12.63 -8.38 -2.93
CA THR A 331 13.91 -8.09 -2.26
C THR A 331 13.75 -7.47 -0.87
N ALA A 332 12.69 -6.68 -0.65
CA ALA A 332 12.38 -6.10 0.66
C ALA A 332 11.89 -7.17 1.66
N LEU A 333 11.12 -8.16 1.19
CA LEU A 333 10.72 -9.33 2.00
C LEU A 333 11.93 -10.18 2.38
N ALA A 334 12.82 -10.47 1.42
CA ALA A 334 14.07 -11.19 1.71
C ALA A 334 14.95 -10.44 2.74
N ARG A 335 15.01 -9.11 2.68
CA ARG A 335 15.69 -8.28 3.69
C ARG A 335 15.05 -8.40 5.07
N LEU A 336 13.72 -8.47 5.16
CA LEU A 336 13.02 -8.65 6.43
C LEU A 336 13.36 -9.97 7.09
N ARG A 337 13.51 -11.04 6.31
CA ARG A 337 13.96 -12.37 6.76
C ARG A 337 15.47 -12.45 7.05
N MET A 338 16.22 -11.37 6.81
CA MET A 338 17.70 -11.34 6.87
C MET A 338 18.36 -12.39 5.96
N ALA A 339 17.68 -12.79 4.88
CA ALA A 339 18.20 -13.75 3.91
C ALA A 339 19.00 -13.04 2.82
N ASP A 340 20.08 -13.66 2.34
CA ASP A 340 20.90 -13.14 1.22
C ASP A 340 20.36 -13.55 -0.15
N VAL A 341 19.35 -14.44 -0.21
CA VAL A 341 18.75 -14.95 -1.44
C VAL A 341 17.23 -14.82 -1.36
N VAL A 342 16.62 -14.32 -2.43
CA VAL A 342 15.15 -14.25 -2.55
C VAL A 342 14.59 -15.65 -2.82
N GLU A 343 13.55 -16.03 -2.08
CA GLU A 343 12.85 -17.31 -2.25
C GLU A 343 11.54 -17.18 -3.05
N ARG A 344 10.98 -18.31 -3.46
CA ARG A 344 9.70 -18.33 -4.19
C ARG A 344 8.55 -17.81 -3.32
N GLU A 345 8.60 -18.07 -2.01
CA GLU A 345 7.59 -17.64 -1.05
C GLU A 345 7.54 -16.11 -0.94
N ASP A 346 8.70 -15.44 -0.94
CA ASP A 346 8.79 -13.97 -0.95
C ASP A 346 8.08 -13.38 -2.19
N VAL A 347 8.27 -14.01 -3.36
CA VAL A 347 7.60 -13.56 -4.60
C VAL A 347 6.09 -13.78 -4.53
N ASN A 348 5.64 -14.89 -3.94
CA ASN A 348 4.22 -15.18 -3.77
C ASN A 348 3.54 -14.17 -2.83
N GLU A 349 4.18 -13.81 -1.72
CA GLU A 349 3.64 -12.81 -0.80
C GLU A 349 3.63 -11.41 -1.43
N ALA A 350 4.68 -11.03 -2.17
CA ALA A 350 4.69 -9.79 -2.94
C ALA A 350 3.55 -9.74 -3.98
N MET A 351 3.29 -10.86 -4.65
CA MET A 351 2.16 -11.02 -5.57
C MET A 351 0.82 -10.87 -4.85
N ARG A 352 0.65 -11.53 -3.68
CA ARG A 352 -0.56 -11.42 -2.84
C ARG A 352 -0.84 -9.96 -2.50
N LEU A 353 0.17 -9.22 -2.03
CA LEU A 353 0.02 -7.81 -1.68
C LEU A 353 -0.36 -6.95 -2.90
N MET A 354 0.26 -7.19 -4.06
CA MET A 354 -0.10 -6.48 -5.30
C MET A 354 -1.52 -6.82 -5.77
N GLU A 355 -1.96 -8.07 -5.62
CA GLU A 355 -3.31 -8.47 -6.01
C GLU A 355 -4.37 -7.91 -5.06
N MET A 356 -4.16 -7.97 -3.75
CA MET A 356 -5.05 -7.37 -2.74
C MET A 356 -5.24 -5.86 -2.96
N SER A 357 -4.17 -5.17 -3.37
CA SER A 357 -4.23 -3.74 -3.72
C SER A 357 -5.18 -3.47 -4.90
N LYS A 358 -5.29 -4.42 -5.85
CA LYS A 358 -6.23 -4.35 -6.98
C LYS A 358 -7.62 -4.82 -6.60
N GLN A 359 -7.75 -5.92 -5.85
CA GLN A 359 -9.03 -6.48 -5.41
C GLN A 359 -9.85 -5.49 -4.58
N SER A 360 -9.21 -4.62 -3.81
CA SER A 360 -9.88 -3.52 -3.10
C SER A 360 -10.66 -2.56 -4.03
N LEU A 361 -10.35 -2.54 -5.33
CA LEU A 361 -11.10 -1.79 -6.35
C LEU A 361 -12.34 -2.54 -6.87
N TYR A 362 -12.37 -3.87 -6.76
CA TYR A 362 -13.35 -4.76 -7.41
C TYR A 362 -14.47 -5.24 -6.48
N ASP A 363 -14.34 -5.02 -5.17
CA ASP A 363 -15.13 -5.74 -4.17
C ASP A 363 -16.54 -5.16 -3.93
N ASP A 364 -17.35 -5.10 -4.99
CA ASP A 364 -18.82 -5.03 -4.92
C ASP A 364 -19.54 -6.00 -5.91
N GLU A 365 -18.82 -6.74 -6.77
CA GLU A 365 -19.47 -7.65 -7.74
C GLU A 365 -19.26 -9.15 -7.49
N GLN A 366 -18.28 -9.57 -6.69
CA GLN A 366 -18.09 -11.00 -6.43
C GLN A 366 -18.94 -11.54 -5.27
N SER A 367 -19.21 -10.73 -4.25
CA SER A 367 -20.12 -11.05 -3.15
C SER A 367 -21.60 -10.81 -3.48
N SER A 368 -21.91 -10.22 -4.64
CA SER A 368 -23.29 -9.98 -5.13
C SER A 368 -23.66 -10.78 -6.39
N ARG A 369 -22.86 -11.76 -6.81
CA ARG A 369 -23.48 -13.00 -7.31
C ARG A 369 -23.99 -13.79 -6.12
N SER A 370 -24.91 -13.21 -5.35
CA SER A 370 -26.01 -14.01 -4.83
C SER A 370 -26.61 -14.61 -6.10
N VAL A 371 -26.20 -15.85 -6.43
CA VAL A 371 -26.80 -16.60 -7.54
C VAL A 371 -28.28 -16.41 -7.33
N ARG A 372 -28.95 -15.70 -8.25
CA ARG A 372 -30.39 -15.47 -8.09
C ARG A 372 -30.97 -16.85 -7.82
N PRO A 373 -31.85 -17.04 -6.84
CA PRO A 373 -32.41 -18.36 -6.58
C PRO A 373 -32.93 -19.00 -7.88
N ILE A 374 -33.40 -18.17 -8.81
CA ILE A 374 -33.77 -18.47 -10.20
C ILE A 374 -32.62 -19.10 -11.05
N ASP A 375 -31.41 -18.57 -11.00
CA ASP A 375 -30.24 -19.10 -11.73
C ASP A 375 -29.69 -20.37 -11.07
N ALA A 376 -29.78 -20.46 -9.74
CA ALA A 376 -29.41 -21.67 -9.00
C ALA A 376 -30.37 -22.81 -9.36
N ILE A 377 -31.67 -22.53 -9.37
CA ILE A 377 -32.72 -23.47 -9.79
C ILE A 377 -32.50 -23.91 -11.25
N TYR A 378 -32.18 -22.98 -12.16
CA TYR A 378 -31.83 -23.32 -13.54
C TYR A 378 -30.64 -24.28 -13.63
N GLY A 379 -29.58 -24.05 -12.85
CA GLY A 379 -28.43 -24.96 -12.77
C GLY A 379 -28.83 -26.38 -12.34
N VAL A 380 -29.71 -26.52 -11.34
CA VAL A 380 -30.22 -27.82 -10.89
C VAL A 380 -31.06 -28.51 -11.98
N LEU A 381 -31.88 -27.75 -12.69
CA LEU A 381 -32.73 -28.28 -13.76
C LEU A 381 -31.88 -28.75 -14.96
N ARG A 382 -30.79 -28.03 -15.27
CA ARG A 382 -29.83 -28.40 -16.31
C ARG A 382 -29.00 -29.64 -15.95
N GLU A 383 -28.65 -29.82 -14.68
CA GLU A 383 -28.02 -31.08 -14.23
C GLU A 383 -28.95 -32.29 -14.36
N MET A 384 -30.27 -32.09 -14.38
CA MET A 384 -31.26 -33.16 -14.54
C MET A 384 -31.66 -33.41 -15.99
N SER A 385 -31.26 -32.56 -16.94
CA SER A 385 -31.66 -32.71 -18.33
C SER A 385 -30.81 -33.76 -19.05
N ASP A 386 -31.33 -34.98 -19.14
CA ASP A 386 -30.85 -36.06 -20.02
C ASP A 386 -32.07 -36.60 -20.81
N PRO A 387 -32.16 -36.53 -22.15
CA PRO A 387 -31.34 -35.80 -23.13
C PRO A 387 -31.88 -34.40 -23.48
N ASP A 388 -33.12 -34.04 -23.09
CA ASP A 388 -33.71 -32.67 -23.23
C ASP A 388 -35.04 -32.53 -22.47
N THR A 389 -35.46 -33.54 -21.68
CA THR A 389 -36.78 -33.54 -21.02
C THR A 389 -36.68 -33.87 -19.55
N VAL A 390 -37.26 -33.03 -18.69
CA VAL A 390 -37.33 -33.26 -17.24
C VAL A 390 -38.80 -33.39 -16.81
N ARG A 391 -39.09 -34.35 -15.92
CA ARG A 391 -40.43 -34.51 -15.33
C ARG A 391 -40.68 -33.43 -14.29
N PHE A 392 -41.85 -32.80 -14.34
CA PHE A 392 -42.20 -31.69 -13.46
C PHE A 392 -42.19 -32.08 -11.97
N ASP A 393 -42.70 -33.27 -11.64
CA ASP A 393 -42.75 -33.75 -10.25
C ASP A 393 -41.36 -34.02 -9.66
N GLU A 394 -40.44 -34.55 -10.46
CA GLU A 394 -39.07 -34.84 -10.06
C GLU A 394 -38.25 -33.56 -9.87
N ALA A 395 -38.44 -32.59 -10.78
CA ALA A 395 -37.89 -31.25 -10.65
C ALA A 395 -38.34 -30.56 -9.35
N ARG A 396 -39.65 -30.58 -9.08
CA ARG A 396 -40.23 -29.98 -7.87
C ARG A 396 -39.70 -30.62 -6.58
N GLN A 397 -39.59 -31.95 -6.53
CA GLN A 397 -39.07 -32.65 -5.35
C GLN A 397 -37.60 -32.31 -5.07
N ARG A 398 -36.77 -32.21 -6.11
CA ARG A 398 -35.33 -31.92 -5.93
C ARG A 398 -35.06 -30.47 -5.54
N ILE A 399 -35.90 -29.54 -6.00
CA ILE A 399 -35.83 -28.13 -5.63
C ILE A 399 -36.26 -27.91 -4.19
N LEU A 400 -37.31 -28.62 -3.75
CA LEU A 400 -37.71 -28.66 -2.33
C LEU A 400 -36.61 -29.30 -1.46
N ALA A 401 -35.94 -30.36 -1.94
CA ALA A 401 -34.83 -31.00 -1.23
C ALA A 401 -33.60 -30.08 -1.08
N LYS A 402 -33.38 -29.17 -2.04
CA LYS A 402 -32.32 -28.13 -1.96
C LYS A 402 -32.75 -26.88 -1.18
N GLY A 403 -33.99 -26.83 -0.65
CA GLY A 403 -34.45 -25.79 0.26
C GLY A 403 -35.09 -24.54 -0.37
N TYR A 404 -35.42 -24.58 -1.66
CA TYR A 404 -36.09 -23.45 -2.34
C TYR A 404 -37.63 -23.55 -2.23
N THR A 405 -38.31 -22.40 -2.26
CA THR A 405 -39.78 -22.35 -2.17
C THR A 405 -40.44 -22.69 -3.51
N PRO A 406 -41.67 -23.24 -3.50
CA PRO A 406 -42.40 -23.53 -4.74
C PRO A 406 -42.67 -22.27 -5.58
N ASP A 407 -42.88 -21.12 -4.93
CA ASP A 407 -43.11 -19.84 -5.63
C ASP A 407 -41.88 -19.38 -6.41
N GLN A 408 -40.67 -19.59 -5.88
CA GLN A 408 -39.43 -19.27 -6.58
C GLN A 408 -39.20 -20.17 -7.80
N PHE A 409 -39.65 -21.42 -7.72
CA PHE A 409 -39.60 -22.35 -8.85
C PHE A 409 -40.57 -21.94 -9.97
N GLU A 410 -41.80 -21.56 -9.63
CA GLU A 410 -42.78 -21.10 -10.63
C GLU A 410 -42.32 -19.80 -11.31
N GLN A 411 -41.77 -18.85 -10.55
CA GLN A 411 -41.20 -17.62 -11.11
C GLN A 411 -40.03 -17.90 -12.07
N CYS A 412 -39.17 -18.85 -11.71
CA CYS A 412 -38.07 -19.30 -12.58
C CYS A 412 -38.61 -19.89 -13.89
N LEU A 413 -39.61 -20.76 -13.82
CA LEU A 413 -40.27 -21.36 -15.00
C LEU A 413 -40.84 -20.31 -15.95
N GLU A 414 -41.58 -19.32 -15.43
CA GLU A 414 -42.16 -18.25 -16.24
C GLU A 414 -41.13 -17.33 -16.88
N GLU A 415 -40.05 -16.98 -16.16
CA GLU A 415 -39.02 -16.08 -16.66
C GLU A 415 -38.22 -16.74 -17.80
N TYR A 416 -37.83 -18.00 -17.64
CA TYR A 416 -37.09 -18.74 -18.66
C TYR A 416 -37.97 -19.24 -19.82
N GLU A 417 -39.28 -19.41 -19.61
CA GLU A 417 -40.24 -19.62 -20.70
C GLU A 417 -40.38 -18.36 -21.56
N ARG A 418 -40.42 -17.16 -20.96
CA ARG A 418 -40.39 -15.89 -21.71
C ARG A 418 -39.10 -15.70 -22.51
N LEU A 419 -38.00 -16.27 -22.04
CA LEU A 419 -36.69 -16.25 -22.71
C LEU A 419 -36.52 -17.39 -23.74
N ASN A 420 -37.55 -18.23 -23.97
CA ASN A 420 -37.53 -19.38 -24.89
C ASN A 420 -36.42 -20.41 -24.59
N VAL A 421 -36.05 -20.59 -23.32
CA VAL A 421 -35.00 -21.56 -22.92
C VAL A 421 -35.59 -22.98 -22.71
N TRP A 422 -36.86 -23.06 -22.34
CA TRP A 422 -37.63 -24.30 -22.29
C TRP A 422 -39.08 -24.08 -22.71
N HIS A 423 -39.75 -25.16 -23.09
CA HIS A 423 -41.19 -25.21 -23.27
C HIS A 423 -41.82 -26.13 -22.24
N ILE A 424 -42.95 -25.68 -21.68
CA ILE A 424 -43.74 -26.46 -20.74
C ILE A 424 -44.96 -26.98 -21.50
N ASN A 425 -45.23 -28.28 -21.40
CA ASN A 425 -46.42 -28.87 -22.03
C ASN A 425 -47.70 -28.32 -21.35
N GLN A 426 -48.82 -28.17 -22.07
CA GLN A 426 -50.09 -27.64 -21.55
C GLN A 426 -50.64 -28.41 -20.34
N SER A 427 -50.23 -29.66 -20.18
CA SER A 427 -50.55 -30.52 -19.04
C SER A 427 -49.62 -30.38 -17.82
N ARG A 428 -48.61 -29.49 -17.87
CA ARG A 428 -47.55 -29.28 -16.86
C ARG A 428 -46.83 -30.57 -16.41
N THR A 429 -46.76 -31.57 -17.27
CA THR A 429 -46.17 -32.89 -16.94
C THR A 429 -44.68 -32.99 -17.25
N ARG A 430 -44.19 -32.25 -18.27
CA ARG A 430 -42.81 -32.32 -18.76
C ARG A 430 -42.32 -30.92 -19.15
N ILE A 431 -41.08 -30.63 -18.78
CA ILE A 431 -40.30 -29.47 -19.20
C ILE A 431 -39.35 -29.96 -20.30
N THR A 432 -39.45 -29.39 -21.50
CA THR A 432 -38.55 -29.69 -22.61
C THR A 432 -37.62 -28.52 -22.82
N PHE A 433 -36.32 -28.73 -22.70
CA PHE A 433 -35.30 -27.74 -23.03
C PHE A 433 -35.26 -27.54 -24.55
N VAL A 434 -35.04 -26.29 -24.98
CA VAL A 434 -35.01 -25.88 -26.40
C VAL A 434 -33.58 -25.77 -26.91
#